data_AF-A0A1S3UAZ2-F1
#
_entry.id   AF-A0A1S3UAZ2-F1
#
_cell.length_a   1.000
_cell.length_b   1.000
_cell.length_c   1.000
_cell.angle_alpha   90.00
_cell.angle_beta   90.00
_cell.angle_gamma   90.00
#
_symmetry.space_group_name_H-M   'P 1'
#
loop_
_entity.id
_entity.type
_entity.pdbx_description
1 polymer ?
#
loop_
_entity_poly.entity_id
_entity_poly.type
_entity_poly.pdbx_seq_one_letter_code
_entity_poly.pdbx_strand_id
1 'polypeptide(L)'
;MEKAIRENPNMKVVDIRDKVSRKWNVGISRNRASAMAKDNVDGSFKEQYRRIHDYGHELLRANPSSTVKIKVENSNGECIFNRIYVCLKACKDSFISCRPVIGLDGCFLKGKYGGELLTTVGRDANEQILPIAYAVVEVENKDSWTWFLDLLIGDLGGEAGLLTAIDALLPGVEQRFCVRHMYSNFRKQFPGKDLKRLMWTAATATYPQLWEAEMMKIKDINLEAFKYLIAIAPRYWSRSRFTSRSQCDTLVNNMCEGFNSVLVHTRTKPIITMLEEIRVYIMKRWAKNKTKMTLYQGSVCPKVLNRFRKQSWLIRYWLPRWSSNQLFEIIHISQFGEQFVVNLDKNECSCRKWLLTVITCTHAITAMKFLNVNAEDYIGTYYRKSTYEETYNSIVYPINGQVLWEKISYPDVLTPKKRTMPSRPKQKRRLESWELKKNDTQLRKGVSKKACAVCKQLGHNKRSCPQRLSTSDLPADQTPAEQPIEQPIDPTPQVTVPPAEQPTDQPAEE
;
A
#
# COMPACT_ATOMS: atom_id res chain seq x y z
N MET A 1 24.22 15.84 18.29
CA MET A 1 24.32 14.82 17.22
C MET A 1 22.94 14.35 16.79
N GLU A 2 22.12 13.83 17.72
CA GLU A 2 20.77 13.34 17.42
C GLU A 2 19.91 14.26 16.55
N LYS A 3 19.80 15.56 16.90
CA LYS A 3 19.00 16.54 16.13
C LYS A 3 19.35 16.52 14.63
N ALA A 4 20.63 16.57 14.28
CA ALA A 4 21.09 16.52 12.88
C ALA A 4 20.81 15.17 12.19
N ILE A 5 20.89 14.04 12.92
CA ILE A 5 20.58 12.70 12.37
C ILE A 5 19.06 12.51 12.19
N ARG A 6 18.25 13.12 13.08
CA ARG A 6 16.77 13.17 12.96
C ARG A 6 16.35 14.05 11.77
N GLU A 7 17.03 15.18 11.55
CA GLU A 7 16.79 16.11 10.42
C GLU A 7 17.24 15.53 9.07
N ASN A 8 18.36 14.79 9.01
CA ASN A 8 18.79 14.08 7.80
C ASN A 8 19.15 12.61 8.08
N PRO A 9 18.17 11.69 7.99
CA PRO A 9 18.39 10.26 8.19
C PRO A 9 19.32 9.58 7.16
N ASN A 10 19.64 10.26 6.06
CA ASN A 10 20.51 9.76 4.99
C ASN A 10 21.92 10.40 5.00
N MET A 11 22.29 11.13 6.07
CA MET A 11 23.62 11.71 6.23
C MET A 11 24.71 10.66 6.02
N LYS A 12 25.75 10.98 5.25
CA LYS A 12 26.86 10.03 5.06
C LYS A 12 27.66 9.93 6.37
N VAL A 13 28.25 8.77 6.61
CA VAL A 13 29.09 8.53 7.80
C VAL A 13 30.29 9.49 7.86
N VAL A 14 30.74 9.99 6.69
CA VAL A 14 31.75 11.05 6.57
C VAL A 14 31.22 12.37 7.15
N ASP A 15 30.06 12.84 6.70
CA ASP A 15 29.40 14.05 7.20
C ASP A 15 29.14 14.00 8.72
N ILE A 16 28.79 12.82 9.25
CA ILE A 16 28.61 12.57 10.69
C ILE A 16 29.95 12.70 11.42
N ARG A 17 31.00 12.00 10.94
CA ARG A 17 32.36 12.10 11.50
C ARG A 17 32.83 13.56 11.53
N ASP A 18 32.70 14.27 10.42
CA ASP A 18 33.22 15.62 10.26
C ASP A 18 32.45 16.64 11.13
N LYS A 19 31.14 16.44 11.34
CA LYS A 19 30.36 17.21 12.34
C LYS A 19 30.77 16.91 13.78
N VAL A 20 31.16 15.67 14.10
CA VAL A 20 31.59 15.30 15.46
C VAL A 20 32.99 15.83 15.76
N SER A 21 33.94 15.68 14.83
CA SER A 21 35.26 16.28 14.98
C SER A 21 35.19 17.80 15.08
N ARG A 22 34.36 18.49 14.28
CA ARG A 22 34.14 19.95 14.43
C ARG A 22 33.50 20.36 15.76
N LYS A 23 32.58 19.58 16.32
CA LYS A 23 31.89 19.96 17.57
C LYS A 23 32.72 19.68 18.84
N TRP A 24 33.53 18.62 18.84
CA TRP A 24 34.20 18.16 20.05
C TRP A 24 35.73 18.23 19.97
N ASN A 25 36.29 18.66 18.82
CA ASN A 25 37.72 18.75 18.53
C ASN A 25 38.51 17.43 18.73
N VAL A 26 37.83 16.29 18.67
CA VAL A 26 38.44 14.94 18.78
C VAL A 26 38.39 14.23 17.43
N GLY A 27 39.52 13.68 17.00
CA GLY A 27 39.60 12.82 15.82
C GLY A 27 38.91 11.47 16.04
N ILE A 28 37.69 11.31 15.55
CA ILE A 28 36.97 10.02 15.64
C ILE A 28 37.12 9.22 14.34
N SER A 29 37.56 7.96 14.45
CA SER A 29 37.66 7.08 13.29
C SER A 29 36.27 6.82 12.67
N ARG A 30 36.21 6.63 11.35
CA ARG A 30 34.94 6.35 10.62
C ARG A 30 34.19 5.17 11.22
N ASN A 31 34.91 4.18 11.73
CA ASN A 31 34.34 2.98 12.35
C ASN A 31 33.75 3.29 13.74
N ARG A 32 34.42 4.10 14.57
CA ARG A 32 33.92 4.50 15.90
C ARG A 32 32.71 5.44 15.80
N ALA A 33 32.72 6.40 14.87
CA ALA A 33 31.56 7.24 14.57
C ALA A 33 30.37 6.42 14.04
N SER A 34 30.64 5.40 13.19
CA SER A 34 29.60 4.48 12.71
C SER A 34 29.05 3.56 13.81
N ALA A 35 29.89 3.10 14.73
CA ALA A 35 29.47 2.32 15.91
C ALA A 35 28.56 3.17 16.81
N MET A 36 29.02 4.35 17.26
CA MET A 36 28.21 5.24 18.10
C MET A 36 26.88 5.66 17.44
N ALA A 37 26.85 5.84 16.12
CA ALA A 37 25.59 6.10 15.39
C ALA A 37 24.67 4.87 15.38
N LYS A 38 25.21 3.65 15.21
CA LYS A 38 24.44 2.40 15.29
C LYS A 38 23.95 2.15 16.71
N ASP A 39 24.77 2.35 17.73
CA ASP A 39 24.44 2.08 19.13
C ASP A 39 23.38 3.04 19.67
N ASN A 40 23.44 4.33 19.30
CA ASN A 40 22.37 5.28 19.63
C ASN A 40 21.04 4.93 18.94
N VAL A 41 21.10 4.52 17.66
CA VAL A 41 19.91 4.05 16.93
C VAL A 41 19.37 2.76 17.54
N ASP A 42 20.23 1.80 17.85
CA ASP A 42 19.87 0.51 18.46
C ASP A 42 19.35 0.64 19.89
N GLY A 43 19.90 1.56 20.68
CA GLY A 43 19.37 1.95 21.98
C GLY A 43 17.96 2.53 21.86
N SER A 44 17.75 3.46 20.92
CA SER A 44 16.41 4.00 20.63
C SER A 44 15.42 2.93 20.14
N PHE A 45 15.88 1.95 19.36
CA PHE A 45 15.08 0.79 18.97
C PHE A 45 14.67 -0.08 20.17
N LYS A 46 15.62 -0.43 21.05
CA LYS A 46 15.35 -1.23 22.26
C LYS A 46 14.38 -0.53 23.22
N GLU A 47 14.62 0.76 23.46
CA GLU A 47 13.83 1.57 24.39
C GLU A 47 12.35 1.69 23.96
N GLN A 48 12.08 1.72 22.64
CA GLN A 48 10.70 1.70 22.15
C GLN A 48 9.97 0.37 22.34
N TYR A 49 10.66 -0.75 22.54
CA TYR A 49 9.98 -1.98 22.95
C TYR A 49 9.65 -1.94 24.45
N ARG A 50 10.56 -1.50 25.32
CA ARG A 50 10.28 -1.33 26.75
C ARG A 50 9.03 -0.48 27.00
N ARG A 51 8.96 0.67 26.34
CA ARG A 51 7.85 1.64 26.45
C ARG A 51 6.62 1.29 25.61
N ILE A 52 6.50 0.09 25.05
CA ILE A 52 5.35 -0.30 24.21
C ILE A 52 4.04 -0.32 25.01
N HIS A 53 4.15 -0.66 26.29
CA HIS A 53 3.05 -0.69 27.24
C HIS A 53 2.55 0.74 27.58
N ASP A 54 3.45 1.66 27.91
CA ASP A 54 3.14 3.10 28.09
C ASP A 54 2.42 3.68 26.86
N TYR A 55 2.93 3.40 25.65
CA TYR A 55 2.30 3.85 24.40
C TYR A 55 0.90 3.27 24.21
N GLY A 56 0.71 1.98 24.51
CA GLY A 56 -0.60 1.33 24.47
C GLY A 56 -1.60 1.95 25.45
N HIS A 57 -1.14 2.31 26.66
CA HIS A 57 -1.96 3.00 27.65
C HIS A 57 -2.33 4.41 27.20
N GLU A 58 -1.37 5.22 26.74
CA GLU A 58 -1.64 6.59 26.24
C GLU A 58 -2.62 6.59 25.06
N LEU A 59 -2.52 5.61 24.14
CA LEU A 59 -3.50 5.43 23.06
C LEU A 59 -4.92 5.26 23.60
N LEU A 60 -5.11 4.42 24.62
CA LEU A 60 -6.40 4.13 25.23
C LEU A 60 -6.92 5.33 26.05
N ARG A 61 -6.04 6.02 26.79
CA ARG A 61 -6.35 7.24 27.55
C ARG A 61 -6.88 8.35 26.65
N ALA A 62 -6.22 8.59 25.52
CA ALA A 62 -6.60 9.65 24.58
C ALA A 62 -7.75 9.25 23.64
N ASN A 63 -7.89 7.96 23.30
CA ASN A 63 -8.95 7.44 22.45
C ASN A 63 -9.72 6.32 23.17
N PRO A 64 -10.59 6.65 24.14
CA PRO A 64 -11.39 5.66 24.87
C PRO A 64 -12.18 4.73 23.96
N SER A 65 -12.44 3.50 24.43
CA SER A 65 -13.11 2.42 23.68
C SER A 65 -12.37 1.94 22.41
N SER A 66 -11.14 2.40 22.17
CA SER A 66 -10.21 1.76 21.24
C SER A 66 -9.74 0.42 21.79
N THR A 67 -9.27 -0.47 20.91
CA THR A 67 -8.64 -1.72 21.30
C THR A 67 -7.15 -1.64 21.01
N VAL A 68 -6.34 -1.83 22.06
CA VAL A 68 -4.91 -2.10 21.96
C VAL A 68 -4.65 -3.42 22.68
N LYS A 69 -4.05 -4.39 22.00
CA LYS A 69 -3.69 -5.69 22.58
C LYS A 69 -2.22 -5.97 22.29
N ILE A 70 -1.42 -6.06 23.35
CA ILE A 70 0.01 -6.39 23.29
C ILE A 70 0.15 -7.84 23.76
N LYS A 71 0.80 -8.68 22.94
CA LYS A 71 1.16 -10.06 23.27
C LYS A 71 2.67 -10.13 23.47
N VAL A 72 3.08 -10.65 24.61
CA VAL A 72 4.48 -10.94 24.95
C VAL A 72 4.66 -12.46 25.14
N GLU A 73 5.89 -12.92 24.97
CA GLU A 73 6.31 -14.30 25.18
C GLU A 73 7.33 -14.33 26.31
N ASN A 74 7.04 -15.08 27.38
CA ASN A 74 7.93 -15.18 28.52
C ASN A 74 9.02 -16.23 28.23
N SER A 75 10.28 -15.81 28.21
CA SER A 75 11.44 -16.65 27.93
C SER A 75 12.48 -16.43 29.03
N ASN A 76 12.70 -17.41 29.90
CA ASN A 76 13.67 -17.35 31.01
C ASN A 76 13.48 -16.15 31.96
N GLY A 77 12.23 -15.74 32.21
CA GLY A 77 11.89 -14.57 33.03
C GLY A 77 11.89 -13.23 32.30
N GLU A 78 12.33 -13.19 31.03
CA GLU A 78 12.25 -11.99 30.19
C GLU A 78 10.96 -11.97 29.35
N CYS A 79 10.29 -10.81 29.29
CA CYS A 79 9.13 -10.59 28.43
C CYS A 79 9.58 -10.15 27.03
N ILE A 80 9.49 -11.03 26.02
CA ILE A 80 9.87 -10.72 24.64
C ILE A 80 8.63 -10.26 23.85
N PHE A 81 8.74 -9.19 23.06
CA PHE A 81 7.65 -8.76 22.18
C PHE A 81 7.28 -9.86 21.17
N ASN A 82 5.99 -10.21 21.12
CA ASN A 82 5.44 -11.17 20.18
C ASN A 82 4.52 -10.47 19.15
N ARG A 83 3.45 -9.77 19.59
CA ARG A 83 2.49 -9.06 18.70
C ARG A 83 1.95 -7.77 19.33
N ILE A 84 1.50 -6.84 18.50
CA ILE A 84 0.57 -5.77 18.92
C ILE A 84 -0.54 -5.58 17.89
N TYR A 85 -1.78 -5.41 18.35
CA TYR A 85 -2.95 -5.05 17.54
C TYR A 85 -3.48 -3.69 18.00
N VAL A 86 -3.90 -2.85 17.04
CA VAL A 86 -4.55 -1.56 17.28
C VAL A 86 -5.77 -1.39 16.37
N CYS A 87 -6.92 -1.10 16.97
CA CYS A 87 -8.10 -0.57 16.30
C CYS A 87 -8.69 0.59 17.10
N LEU A 88 -8.66 1.79 16.52
CA LEU A 88 -9.11 3.02 17.18
C LEU A 88 -10.64 3.08 17.16
N LYS A 89 -11.27 3.59 18.24
CA LYS A 89 -12.74 3.72 18.35
C LYS A 89 -13.35 4.40 17.13
N ALA A 90 -12.75 5.50 16.67
CA ALA A 90 -13.20 6.19 15.46
C ALA A 90 -13.20 5.30 14.21
N CYS A 91 -12.24 4.37 14.06
CA CYS A 91 -12.22 3.41 12.96
C CYS A 91 -13.31 2.34 13.05
N LYS A 92 -13.68 1.93 14.28
CA LYS A 92 -14.81 1.01 14.52
C LYS A 92 -16.13 1.69 14.13
N ASP A 93 -16.33 2.92 14.59
CA ASP A 93 -17.52 3.72 14.28
C ASP A 93 -17.66 3.93 12.76
N SER A 94 -16.55 4.32 12.11
CA SER A 94 -16.51 4.49 10.66
C SER A 94 -16.86 3.22 9.89
N PHE A 95 -16.67 2.01 10.45
CA PHE A 95 -16.98 0.77 9.76
C PHE A 95 -18.48 0.56 9.55
N ILE A 96 -19.31 1.00 10.50
CA ILE A 96 -20.78 0.86 10.46
C ILE A 96 -21.36 1.53 9.20
N SER A 97 -20.89 2.73 8.89
CA SER A 97 -21.29 3.51 7.70
C SER A 97 -20.49 3.18 6.44
N CYS A 98 -19.40 2.44 6.55
CA CYS A 98 -18.57 2.14 5.39
C CYS A 98 -19.22 1.10 4.47
N ARG A 99 -18.64 0.90 3.29
CA ARG A 99 -19.07 -0.15 2.38
C ARG A 99 -18.83 -1.52 3.02
N PRO A 100 -19.78 -2.48 2.94
CA PRO A 100 -19.65 -3.83 3.52
C PRO A 100 -18.67 -4.71 2.72
N VAL A 101 -17.41 -4.30 2.68
CA VAL A 101 -16.28 -4.97 2.03
C VAL A 101 -14.97 -4.48 2.68
N ILE A 102 -14.20 -5.42 3.22
CA ILE A 102 -12.86 -5.18 3.74
C ILE A 102 -11.82 -5.89 2.87
N GLY A 103 -10.64 -5.27 2.79
CA GLY A 103 -9.43 -5.87 2.29
C GLY A 103 -8.54 -6.23 3.46
N LEU A 104 -7.93 -7.40 3.38
CA LEU A 104 -6.88 -7.88 4.28
C LEU A 104 -5.58 -7.98 3.47
N ASP A 105 -4.47 -7.53 4.03
CA ASP A 105 -3.15 -7.65 3.39
C ASP A 105 -2.04 -7.59 4.45
N GLY A 106 -1.09 -8.52 4.34
CA GLY A 106 0.14 -8.54 5.12
C GLY A 106 1.28 -7.87 4.35
N CYS A 107 2.19 -7.19 5.05
CA CYS A 107 3.41 -6.75 4.40
C CYS A 107 4.62 -6.66 5.34
N PHE A 108 5.74 -7.25 4.90
CA PHE A 108 7.00 -7.26 5.64
C PHE A 108 7.43 -5.89 6.17
N LEU A 109 7.83 -5.88 7.44
CA LEU A 109 8.57 -4.78 8.05
C LEU A 109 9.99 -4.72 7.46
N LYS A 110 10.57 -3.52 7.52
CA LYS A 110 11.88 -3.19 6.94
C LYS A 110 12.86 -2.64 7.97
N GLY A 111 12.44 -2.59 9.23
CA GLY A 111 13.28 -2.31 10.39
C GLY A 111 14.18 -3.49 10.77
N LYS A 112 14.98 -3.28 11.82
CA LYS A 112 16.07 -4.20 12.22
C LYS A 112 15.63 -5.62 12.59
N TYR A 113 14.45 -5.77 13.20
CA TYR A 113 14.00 -7.02 13.82
C TYR A 113 13.13 -7.89 12.89
N GLY A 114 12.78 -7.41 11.69
CA GLY A 114 11.83 -8.09 10.82
C GLY A 114 10.39 -8.01 11.36
N GLY A 115 9.61 -9.06 11.14
CA GLY A 115 8.17 -9.09 11.40
C GLY A 115 7.34 -8.55 10.24
N GLU A 116 6.03 -8.56 10.40
CA GLU A 116 5.06 -8.22 9.36
C GLU A 116 3.97 -7.29 9.90
N LEU A 117 3.50 -6.38 9.04
CA LEU A 117 2.37 -5.49 9.34
C LEU A 117 1.13 -6.05 8.63
N LEU A 118 0.20 -6.59 9.40
CA LEU A 118 -1.14 -6.97 8.93
C LEU A 118 -2.05 -5.74 8.97
N THR A 119 -2.88 -5.58 7.95
CA THR A 119 -3.77 -4.40 7.82
C THR A 119 -5.16 -4.79 7.34
N THR A 120 -6.18 -4.19 7.95
CA THR A 120 -7.57 -4.21 7.48
C THR A 120 -7.94 -2.85 6.91
N VAL A 121 -8.46 -2.83 5.68
CA VAL A 121 -8.81 -1.62 4.95
C VAL A 121 -10.20 -1.76 4.32
N GLY A 122 -11.16 -0.95 4.76
CA GLY A 122 -12.47 -0.82 4.16
C GLY A 122 -12.52 0.21 3.02
N ARG A 123 -13.74 0.52 2.58
CA ARG A 123 -14.00 1.59 1.59
C ARG A 123 -15.03 2.59 2.10
N ASP A 124 -14.72 3.87 1.98
CA ASP A 124 -15.67 4.95 2.21
C ASP A 124 -16.71 5.07 1.08
N ALA A 125 -17.74 5.89 1.32
CA ALA A 125 -18.82 6.19 0.37
C ALA A 125 -18.35 6.85 -0.95
N ASN A 126 -17.09 7.30 -1.03
CA ASN A 126 -16.48 7.91 -2.22
C ASN A 126 -15.45 6.96 -2.87
N GLU A 127 -15.56 5.65 -2.67
CA GLU A 127 -14.64 4.62 -3.16
C GLU A 127 -13.16 4.93 -2.82
N GLN A 128 -12.87 5.46 -1.63
CA GLN A 128 -11.50 5.65 -1.12
C GLN A 128 -11.17 4.68 0.01
N ILE A 129 -9.86 4.55 0.23
CA ILE A 129 -9.25 3.75 1.29
C ILE A 129 -9.72 4.24 2.67
N LEU A 130 -10.23 3.33 3.50
CA LEU A 130 -10.58 3.58 4.90
C LEU A 130 -9.78 2.58 5.76
N PRO A 131 -8.65 2.97 6.38
CA PRO A 131 -7.92 2.09 7.30
C PRO A 131 -8.78 1.78 8.53
N ILE A 132 -8.90 0.51 8.92
CA ILE A 132 -9.74 0.07 10.03
C ILE A 132 -8.89 -0.37 11.23
N ALA A 133 -8.02 -1.35 11.02
CA ALA A 133 -7.17 -1.92 12.05
C ALA A 133 -5.80 -2.29 11.48
N TYR A 134 -4.80 -2.37 12.35
CA TYR A 134 -3.45 -2.81 11.98
C TYR A 134 -2.81 -3.58 13.14
N ALA A 135 -1.97 -4.55 12.80
CA ALA A 135 -1.22 -5.32 13.78
C ALA A 135 0.21 -5.58 13.30
N VAL A 136 1.15 -5.59 14.24
CA VAL A 136 2.52 -6.08 14.00
C VAL A 136 2.62 -7.48 14.58
N VAL A 137 3.06 -8.42 13.74
CA VAL A 137 3.23 -9.83 14.08
C VAL A 137 4.63 -10.32 13.71
N GLU A 138 5.04 -11.45 14.28
CA GLU A 138 6.36 -12.05 14.09
C GLU A 138 6.56 -12.70 12.71
N VAL A 139 5.47 -13.17 12.10
CA VAL A 139 5.41 -13.77 10.75
C VAL A 139 3.98 -13.80 10.25
N GLU A 140 3.77 -13.77 8.93
CA GLU A 140 2.48 -14.11 8.32
C GLU A 140 2.29 -15.64 8.30
N ASN A 141 1.47 -16.18 9.21
CA ASN A 141 1.06 -17.58 9.25
C ASN A 141 -0.41 -17.73 9.67
N LYS A 142 -0.92 -18.98 9.78
CA LYS A 142 -2.30 -19.24 10.20
C LYS A 142 -2.60 -18.69 11.60
N ASP A 143 -1.71 -18.88 12.57
CA ASP A 143 -1.91 -18.45 13.96
C ASP A 143 -1.94 -16.91 14.11
N SER A 144 -1.05 -16.20 13.42
CA SER A 144 -1.01 -14.74 13.41
C SER A 144 -2.26 -14.15 12.74
N TRP A 145 -2.73 -14.78 11.65
CA TRP A 145 -3.97 -14.37 10.97
C TRP A 145 -5.21 -14.68 11.82
N THR A 146 -5.31 -15.86 12.44
CA THR A 146 -6.41 -16.20 13.35
C THR A 146 -6.49 -15.18 14.49
N TRP A 147 -5.39 -14.96 15.22
CA TRP A 147 -5.33 -13.97 16.29
C TRP A 147 -5.69 -12.54 15.84
N PHE A 148 -5.30 -12.14 14.64
CA PHE A 148 -5.67 -10.83 14.07
C PHE A 148 -7.16 -10.74 13.75
N LEU A 149 -7.75 -11.81 13.19
CA LEU A 149 -9.14 -11.86 12.78
C LEU A 149 -10.09 -11.95 13.97
N ASP A 150 -9.75 -12.71 15.00
CA ASP A 150 -10.55 -12.83 16.23
C ASP A 150 -10.71 -11.46 16.90
N LEU A 151 -9.61 -10.69 17.02
CA LEU A 151 -9.64 -9.32 17.54
C LEU A 151 -10.43 -8.36 16.64
N LEU A 152 -10.25 -8.47 15.32
CA LEU A 152 -10.97 -7.67 14.35
C LEU A 152 -12.48 -7.89 14.43
N ILE A 153 -12.93 -9.14 14.61
CA ILE A 153 -14.35 -9.47 14.66
C ILE A 153 -14.98 -9.06 16.00
N GLY A 154 -14.24 -9.18 17.10
CA GLY A 154 -14.64 -8.58 18.38
C GLY A 154 -14.84 -7.06 18.28
N ASP A 155 -13.99 -6.36 17.51
CA ASP A 155 -14.07 -4.91 17.36
C ASP A 155 -15.10 -4.41 16.34
N LEU A 156 -15.43 -5.21 15.31
CA LEU A 156 -16.38 -4.84 14.27
C LEU A 156 -17.82 -5.34 14.52
N GLY A 157 -18.05 -6.03 15.65
CA GLY A 157 -19.37 -6.50 16.06
C GLY A 157 -19.83 -7.73 15.27
N GLY A 158 -19.63 -8.91 15.85
CA GLY A 158 -20.00 -10.19 15.25
C GLY A 158 -21.48 -10.33 14.85
N GLU A 159 -22.38 -9.53 15.41
CA GLU A 159 -23.83 -9.63 15.19
C GLU A 159 -24.44 -8.49 14.35
N ALA A 160 -23.78 -7.34 14.22
CA ALA A 160 -24.35 -6.15 13.54
C ALA A 160 -23.67 -5.78 12.21
N GLY A 161 -22.49 -6.33 11.91
CA GLY A 161 -21.74 -5.96 10.69
C GLY A 161 -20.96 -7.09 10.03
N LEU A 162 -20.58 -8.15 10.78
CA LEU A 162 -19.73 -9.20 10.23
C LEU A 162 -19.87 -10.55 10.95
N LEU A 163 -21.03 -11.21 10.81
CA LEU A 163 -21.21 -12.63 11.13
C LEU A 163 -20.23 -13.50 10.31
N THR A 164 -19.20 -14.17 10.84
CA THR A 164 -18.27 -13.97 12.00
C THR A 164 -17.22 -15.09 11.85
N ALA A 165 -15.93 -14.83 11.42
CA ALA A 165 -14.54 -15.49 11.06
C ALA A 165 -14.05 -16.45 9.83
N ILE A 166 -13.97 -16.08 8.53
CA ILE A 166 -13.60 -16.85 7.30
C ILE A 166 -14.44 -18.07 6.81
N ASP A 167 -14.41 -19.28 7.40
CA ASP A 167 -15.20 -20.46 6.88
C ASP A 167 -15.66 -21.41 8.00
N ALA A 168 -14.73 -22.13 8.66
CA ALA A 168 -15.01 -22.83 9.92
C ALA A 168 -15.44 -21.87 11.04
N LEU A 169 -15.16 -20.59 10.80
CA LEU A 169 -15.09 -19.59 11.81
C LEU A 169 -15.85 -18.32 11.37
N LEU A 170 -16.36 -18.09 10.07
CA LEU A 170 -17.35 -17.11 9.34
C LEU A 170 -18.21 -17.97 8.34
N PRO A 171 -19.15 -18.81 8.80
CA PRO A 171 -20.17 -19.34 7.90
C PRO A 171 -21.03 -18.20 7.31
N GLY A 172 -20.93 -17.97 5.98
CA GLY A 172 -21.84 -17.09 5.24
C GLY A 172 -21.30 -15.75 4.73
N VAL A 173 -20.02 -15.40 4.95
CA VAL A 173 -19.41 -14.23 4.27
C VAL A 173 -18.85 -14.61 2.90
N GLU A 174 -19.14 -13.76 1.92
CA GLU A 174 -18.65 -13.89 0.56
C GLU A 174 -17.14 -13.57 0.48
N GLN A 175 -16.31 -14.60 0.55
CA GLN A 175 -14.87 -14.49 0.27
C GLN A 175 -14.62 -14.22 -1.22
N ARG A 176 -13.65 -13.35 -1.54
CA ARG A 176 -13.27 -13.03 -2.92
C ARG A 176 -11.76 -13.00 -3.08
N PHE A 177 -11.25 -13.72 -4.08
CA PHE A 177 -9.84 -13.74 -4.43
C PHE A 177 -9.49 -12.51 -5.28
N CYS A 178 -8.35 -11.89 -4.96
CA CYS A 178 -7.79 -10.82 -5.78
C CYS A 178 -7.40 -11.38 -7.15
N VAL A 179 -8.15 -11.03 -8.20
CA VAL A 179 -7.95 -11.52 -9.57
C VAL A 179 -6.56 -11.18 -10.11
N ARG A 180 -5.93 -10.11 -9.59
CA ARG A 180 -4.52 -9.78 -9.88
C ARG A 180 -3.55 -10.81 -9.30
N HIS A 181 -3.77 -11.29 -8.08
CA HIS A 181 -2.95 -12.35 -7.47
C HIS A 181 -3.21 -13.69 -8.15
N MET A 182 -4.47 -14.00 -8.45
CA MET A 182 -4.87 -15.18 -9.23
C MET A 182 -4.20 -15.17 -10.61
N TYR A 183 -4.26 -14.06 -11.35
CA TYR A 183 -3.55 -13.88 -12.63
C TYR A 183 -2.03 -14.01 -12.47
N SER A 184 -1.45 -13.50 -11.39
CA SER A 184 -0.01 -13.62 -11.11
C SER A 184 0.45 -15.09 -10.93
N ASN A 185 -0.43 -15.96 -10.45
CA ASN A 185 -0.20 -17.40 -10.39
C ASN A 185 -0.50 -18.10 -11.72
N PHE A 186 -1.69 -17.89 -12.28
CA PHE A 186 -2.12 -18.42 -13.58
C PHE A 186 -1.07 -18.23 -14.68
N ARG A 187 -0.56 -16.99 -14.84
CA ARG A 187 0.41 -16.65 -15.89
C ARG A 187 1.78 -17.35 -15.78
N LYS A 188 2.09 -18.02 -14.65
CA LYS A 188 3.32 -18.78 -14.46
C LYS A 188 3.29 -20.07 -15.28
N GLN A 189 2.09 -20.64 -15.44
CA GLN A 189 1.81 -21.81 -16.27
C GLN A 189 1.29 -21.38 -17.65
N PHE A 190 0.46 -20.33 -17.70
CA PHE A 190 -0.26 -19.89 -18.90
C PHE A 190 0.09 -18.44 -19.31
N PRO A 191 1.31 -18.17 -19.81
CA PRO A 191 1.70 -16.84 -20.26
C PRO A 191 1.00 -16.47 -21.58
N GLY A 192 0.44 -15.26 -21.66
CA GLY A 192 -0.15 -14.75 -22.91
C GLY A 192 -0.92 -13.45 -22.71
N LYS A 193 -0.94 -12.56 -23.71
CA LYS A 193 -1.75 -11.32 -23.67
C LYS A 193 -3.24 -11.62 -23.86
N ASP A 194 -3.58 -12.57 -24.72
CA ASP A 194 -4.97 -12.93 -25.00
C ASP A 194 -5.60 -13.72 -23.86
N LEU A 195 -4.88 -14.71 -23.30
CA LEU A 195 -5.30 -15.40 -22.07
C LEU A 195 -5.44 -14.43 -20.88
N LYS A 196 -4.53 -13.44 -20.76
CA LYS A 196 -4.73 -12.33 -19.80
C LYS A 196 -6.05 -11.61 -20.09
N ARG A 197 -6.27 -11.12 -21.32
CA ARG A 197 -7.49 -10.37 -21.68
C ARG A 197 -8.75 -11.16 -21.33
N LEU A 198 -8.86 -12.40 -21.81
CA LEU A 198 -10.04 -13.25 -21.60
C LEU A 198 -10.28 -13.59 -20.13
N MET A 199 -9.23 -13.93 -19.36
CA MET A 199 -9.34 -14.16 -17.92
C MET A 199 -9.89 -12.92 -17.19
N TRP A 200 -9.45 -11.72 -17.59
CA TRP A 200 -10.00 -10.47 -17.07
C TRP A 200 -11.44 -10.23 -17.53
N THR A 201 -11.80 -10.51 -18.79
CA THR A 201 -13.18 -10.38 -19.27
C THR A 201 -14.12 -11.30 -18.50
N ALA A 202 -13.78 -12.59 -18.37
CA ALA A 202 -14.51 -13.57 -17.56
C ALA A 202 -14.64 -13.12 -16.09
N ALA A 203 -13.57 -12.63 -15.47
CA ALA A 203 -13.65 -12.11 -14.10
C ALA A 203 -14.61 -10.89 -13.99
N THR A 204 -14.63 -10.02 -15.00
CA THR A 204 -15.49 -8.82 -15.03
C THR A 204 -16.92 -9.05 -15.51
N ALA A 205 -17.22 -10.19 -16.15
CA ALA A 205 -18.55 -10.59 -16.61
C ALA A 205 -19.54 -10.57 -15.46
N THR A 206 -20.68 -9.88 -15.62
CA THR A 206 -21.62 -9.64 -14.51
C THR A 206 -22.76 -10.65 -14.40
N TYR A 207 -22.97 -11.51 -15.40
CA TYR A 207 -24.00 -12.56 -15.41
C TYR A 207 -23.43 -13.90 -15.94
N PRO A 208 -24.03 -15.05 -15.55
CA PRO A 208 -23.52 -16.39 -15.85
C PRO A 208 -23.18 -16.65 -17.32
N GLN A 209 -24.10 -16.31 -18.22
CA GLN A 209 -24.02 -16.63 -19.64
C GLN A 209 -22.82 -15.93 -20.33
N LEU A 210 -22.51 -14.69 -19.93
CA LEU A 210 -21.32 -13.99 -20.41
C LEU A 210 -20.03 -14.60 -19.84
N TRP A 211 -20.04 -15.07 -18.58
CA TRP A 211 -18.88 -15.80 -18.03
C TRP A 211 -18.66 -17.12 -18.77
N GLU A 212 -19.72 -17.88 -19.03
CA GLU A 212 -19.68 -19.13 -19.80
C GLU A 212 -19.13 -18.90 -21.23
N ALA A 213 -19.61 -17.87 -21.94
CA ALA A 213 -19.12 -17.51 -23.26
C ALA A 213 -17.63 -17.09 -23.27
N GLU A 214 -17.18 -16.30 -22.28
CA GLU A 214 -15.76 -15.92 -22.17
C GLU A 214 -14.87 -17.11 -21.77
N MET A 215 -15.38 -18.05 -20.96
CA MET A 215 -14.66 -19.27 -20.60
C MET A 215 -14.52 -20.23 -21.78
N MET A 216 -15.51 -20.33 -22.67
CA MET A 216 -15.38 -21.10 -23.91
C MET A 216 -14.29 -20.51 -24.81
N LYS A 217 -14.21 -19.18 -24.98
CA LYS A 217 -13.10 -18.53 -25.70
C LYS A 217 -11.72 -18.84 -25.09
N ILE A 218 -11.62 -19.06 -23.77
CA ILE A 218 -10.38 -19.52 -23.13
C ILE A 218 -10.10 -20.99 -23.49
N LYS A 219 -11.12 -21.85 -23.47
CA LYS A 219 -11.02 -23.27 -23.83
C LYS A 219 -10.51 -23.47 -25.26
N ASP A 220 -11.02 -22.68 -26.20
CA ASP A 220 -10.66 -22.73 -27.62
C ASP A 220 -9.19 -22.33 -27.87
N ILE A 221 -8.65 -21.42 -27.05
CA ILE A 221 -7.23 -21.01 -27.12
C ILE A 221 -6.33 -21.97 -26.34
N ASN A 222 -6.76 -22.43 -25.16
CA ASN A 222 -5.99 -23.31 -24.29
C ASN A 222 -6.88 -24.08 -23.30
N LEU A 223 -7.06 -25.38 -23.56
CA LEU A 223 -7.87 -26.28 -22.74
C LEU A 223 -7.36 -26.42 -21.29
N GLU A 224 -6.04 -26.41 -21.07
CA GLU A 224 -5.46 -26.55 -19.71
C GLU A 224 -5.62 -25.27 -18.88
N ALA A 225 -5.55 -24.10 -19.52
CA ALA A 225 -5.87 -22.82 -18.90
C ALA A 225 -7.35 -22.75 -18.50
N PHE A 226 -8.26 -23.29 -19.33
CA PHE A 226 -9.67 -23.45 -18.98
C PHE A 226 -9.86 -24.39 -17.78
N LYS A 227 -9.26 -25.59 -17.80
CA LYS A 227 -9.29 -26.56 -16.69
C LYS A 227 -8.81 -25.95 -15.37
N TYR A 228 -7.69 -25.22 -15.41
CA TYR A 228 -7.15 -24.50 -14.24
C TYR A 228 -8.16 -23.50 -13.66
N LEU A 229 -8.85 -22.73 -14.51
CA LEU A 229 -9.79 -21.69 -14.07
C LEU A 229 -11.12 -22.26 -13.57
N ILE A 230 -11.63 -23.36 -14.14
CA ILE A 230 -12.86 -24.00 -13.63
C ILE A 230 -12.65 -24.72 -12.30
N ALA A 231 -11.43 -25.18 -12.00
CA ALA A 231 -11.08 -25.76 -10.71
C ALA A 231 -11.18 -24.73 -9.55
N ILE A 232 -11.13 -23.43 -9.86
CA ILE A 232 -11.37 -22.36 -8.90
C ILE A 232 -12.83 -21.92 -9.02
N ALA A 233 -13.66 -22.28 -8.02
CA ALA A 233 -15.09 -21.99 -8.03
C ALA A 233 -15.38 -20.49 -8.37
N PRO A 234 -16.17 -20.19 -9.42
CA PRO A 234 -16.28 -18.81 -9.93
C PRO A 234 -16.86 -17.79 -8.94
N ARG A 235 -17.58 -18.27 -7.90
CA ARG A 235 -18.02 -17.43 -6.76
C ARG A 235 -16.91 -16.64 -6.08
N TYR A 236 -15.67 -17.13 -6.13
CA TYR A 236 -14.52 -16.44 -5.54
C TYR A 236 -13.95 -15.33 -6.41
N TRP A 237 -14.18 -15.31 -7.73
CA TRP A 237 -13.37 -14.49 -8.63
C TRP A 237 -14.07 -13.86 -9.84
N SER A 238 -15.31 -14.24 -10.14
CA SER A 238 -16.11 -13.61 -11.20
C SER A 238 -17.35 -12.92 -10.63
N ARG A 239 -17.57 -11.68 -11.08
CA ARG A 239 -18.79 -10.89 -10.77
C ARG A 239 -20.08 -11.62 -11.14
N SER A 240 -20.02 -12.53 -12.10
CA SER A 240 -21.14 -13.37 -12.56
C SER A 240 -21.77 -14.22 -11.46
N ARG A 241 -21.01 -14.56 -10.41
CA ARG A 241 -21.47 -15.36 -9.26
C ARG A 241 -21.41 -14.61 -7.92
N PHE A 242 -20.99 -13.35 -7.90
CA PHE A 242 -21.02 -12.52 -6.70
C PHE A 242 -22.47 -12.21 -6.27
N THR A 243 -22.70 -12.06 -4.97
CA THR A 243 -24.01 -11.70 -4.41
C THR A 243 -24.22 -10.19 -4.35
N SER A 244 -25.45 -9.76 -4.08
CA SER A 244 -25.78 -8.36 -3.79
C SER A 244 -25.29 -7.90 -2.41
N ARG A 245 -24.95 -8.81 -1.48
CA ARG A 245 -24.72 -8.49 -0.04
C ARG A 245 -23.65 -7.42 0.17
N SER A 246 -22.52 -7.51 -0.53
CA SER A 246 -21.41 -6.55 -0.39
C SER A 246 -21.61 -5.27 -1.23
N GLN A 247 -22.60 -5.28 -2.14
CA GLN A 247 -22.89 -4.24 -3.14
C GLN A 247 -21.64 -3.70 -3.88
N CYS A 248 -20.61 -4.52 -4.08
CA CYS A 248 -19.30 -4.09 -4.57
C CYS A 248 -18.83 -4.97 -5.74
N ASP A 249 -18.35 -4.34 -6.82
CA ASP A 249 -17.82 -5.02 -8.01
C ASP A 249 -16.29 -5.11 -8.04
N THR A 250 -15.61 -4.86 -6.93
CA THR A 250 -14.14 -4.89 -6.87
C THR A 250 -13.58 -6.30 -7.02
N LEU A 251 -12.61 -6.47 -7.92
CA LEU A 251 -11.89 -7.72 -8.20
C LEU A 251 -10.41 -7.69 -7.79
N VAL A 252 -9.95 -6.58 -7.19
CA VAL A 252 -8.54 -6.30 -6.92
C VAL A 252 -8.36 -5.64 -5.55
N ASN A 253 -7.33 -6.06 -4.81
CA ASN A 253 -7.03 -5.49 -3.48
C ASN A 253 -6.29 -4.14 -3.56
N ASN A 254 -6.72 -3.26 -4.48
CA ASN A 254 -6.11 -1.93 -4.69
C ASN A 254 -6.16 -1.05 -3.43
N MET A 255 -7.07 -1.32 -2.49
CA MET A 255 -7.20 -0.55 -1.25
C MET A 255 -6.07 -0.87 -0.27
N CYS A 256 -5.78 -2.16 -0.01
CA CYS A 256 -4.63 -2.52 0.80
C CYS A 256 -3.31 -2.24 0.08
N GLU A 257 -3.19 -2.54 -1.23
CA GLU A 257 -1.99 -2.17 -2.00
C GLU A 257 -1.70 -0.66 -1.91
N GLY A 258 -2.75 0.17 -1.98
CA GLY A 258 -2.67 1.62 -1.83
C GLY A 258 -2.19 2.02 -0.43
N PHE A 259 -2.77 1.44 0.62
CA PHE A 259 -2.36 1.71 2.02
C PHE A 259 -0.91 1.26 2.29
N ASN A 260 -0.56 0.03 1.89
CA ASN A 260 0.78 -0.53 2.02
C ASN A 260 1.84 0.20 1.18
N SER A 261 1.42 0.94 0.14
CA SER A 261 2.29 1.86 -0.61
C SER A 261 2.61 3.16 0.15
N VAL A 262 1.66 3.67 0.95
CA VAL A 262 1.88 4.82 1.84
C VAL A 262 2.87 4.44 2.95
N LEU A 263 2.67 3.26 3.56
CA LEU A 263 3.47 2.78 4.69
C LEU A 263 4.87 2.25 4.32
N VAL A 264 5.35 2.49 3.09
CA VAL A 264 6.68 2.01 2.64
C VAL A 264 7.83 2.55 3.49
N HIS A 265 7.80 3.82 3.85
CA HIS A 265 8.84 4.46 4.67
C HIS A 265 8.57 4.26 6.17
N THR A 266 7.31 4.29 6.59
CA THR A 266 6.89 4.03 7.97
C THR A 266 7.35 2.65 8.47
N ARG A 267 7.31 1.62 7.62
CA ARG A 267 7.81 0.27 7.94
C ARG A 267 9.33 0.14 8.12
N THR A 268 10.12 1.19 7.89
CA THR A 268 11.56 1.18 8.24
C THR A 268 11.83 1.74 9.63
N LYS A 269 10.81 2.28 10.32
CA LYS A 269 10.96 2.97 11.61
C LYS A 269 10.99 1.98 12.79
N PRO A 270 11.51 2.41 13.95
CA PRO A 270 11.26 1.77 15.25
C PRO A 270 9.77 1.56 15.56
N ILE A 271 9.45 0.60 16.43
CA ILE A 271 8.08 0.09 16.64
C ILE A 271 7.06 1.19 17.00
N ILE A 272 7.31 1.96 18.06
CA ILE A 272 6.40 3.06 18.48
C ILE A 272 6.36 4.16 17.41
N THR A 273 7.51 4.56 16.85
CA THR A 273 7.55 5.56 15.77
C THR A 273 6.74 5.13 14.54
N MET A 274 6.74 3.84 14.21
CA MET A 274 5.95 3.29 13.11
C MET A 274 4.45 3.32 13.42
N LEU A 275 4.06 2.85 14.61
CA LEU A 275 2.65 2.85 15.05
C LEU A 275 2.11 4.28 15.12
N GLU A 276 2.90 5.25 15.57
CA GLU A 276 2.53 6.66 15.66
C GLU A 276 2.44 7.32 14.27
N GLU A 277 3.34 7.02 13.33
CA GLU A 277 3.19 7.48 11.93
C GLU A 277 1.90 6.93 11.29
N ILE A 278 1.49 5.69 11.60
CA ILE A 278 0.21 5.11 11.16
C ILE A 278 -0.96 5.85 11.81
N ARG A 279 -0.94 6.04 13.15
CA ARG A 279 -1.99 6.78 13.89
C ARG A 279 -2.15 8.21 13.35
N VAL A 280 -1.06 8.94 13.14
CA VAL A 280 -1.06 10.30 12.59
C VAL A 280 -1.56 10.32 11.15
N TYR A 281 -1.26 9.31 10.32
CA TYR A 281 -1.83 9.20 8.98
C TYR A 281 -3.37 9.07 9.04
N ILE A 282 -3.89 8.19 9.90
CA ILE A 282 -5.33 7.98 10.10
C ILE A 282 -5.98 9.28 10.61
N MET A 283 -5.42 9.89 11.67
CA MET A 283 -5.88 11.16 12.25
C MET A 283 -5.98 12.28 11.20
N LYS A 284 -4.90 12.53 10.45
CA LYS A 284 -4.87 13.55 9.38
C LYS A 284 -5.83 13.21 8.23
N ARG A 285 -6.08 11.91 7.97
CA ARG A 285 -7.03 11.46 6.94
C ARG A 285 -8.47 11.76 7.35
N TRP A 286 -8.86 11.51 8.59
CA TRP A 286 -10.21 11.82 9.10
C TRP A 286 -10.49 13.31 9.01
N ALA A 287 -9.63 14.15 9.62
CA ALA A 287 -9.77 15.60 9.58
C ALA A 287 -9.88 16.13 8.13
N LYS A 288 -8.96 15.71 7.24
CA LYS A 288 -8.96 16.11 5.83
C LYS A 288 -10.21 15.68 5.07
N ASN A 289 -10.76 14.50 5.37
CA ASN A 289 -11.95 13.99 4.70
C ASN A 289 -13.23 14.66 5.23
N LYS A 290 -13.32 14.93 6.55
CA LYS A 290 -14.41 15.70 7.15
C LYS A 290 -14.51 17.09 6.52
N THR A 291 -13.43 17.89 6.55
CA THR A 291 -13.38 19.24 5.94
C THR A 291 -13.75 19.22 4.45
N LYS A 292 -13.29 18.22 3.68
CA LYS A 292 -13.62 18.10 2.26
C LYS A 292 -15.11 17.89 1.99
N MET A 293 -15.80 17.14 2.85
CA MET A 293 -17.21 16.83 2.61
C MET A 293 -18.13 17.95 3.10
N THR A 294 -17.74 18.67 4.17
CA THR A 294 -18.40 19.92 4.57
C THR A 294 -18.44 20.94 3.43
N LEU A 295 -17.35 21.05 2.65
CA LEU A 295 -17.26 21.95 1.49
C LEU A 295 -18.00 21.43 0.23
N TYR A 296 -18.45 20.18 0.21
CA TYR A 296 -19.07 19.58 -0.96
C TYR A 296 -20.61 19.71 -0.92
N GLN A 297 -21.19 20.25 -1.99
CA GLN A 297 -22.64 20.56 -2.06
C GLN A 297 -23.49 19.46 -2.73
N GLY A 298 -22.89 18.42 -3.30
CA GLY A 298 -23.65 17.34 -3.96
C GLY A 298 -24.15 16.28 -2.98
N SER A 299 -25.28 15.65 -3.31
CA SER A 299 -25.89 14.57 -2.50
C SER A 299 -25.20 13.21 -2.68
N VAL A 300 -24.49 13.00 -3.80
CA VAL A 300 -23.77 11.76 -4.15
C VAL A 300 -22.27 12.01 -4.21
N CYS A 301 -21.46 11.10 -3.66
CA CYS A 301 -20.00 11.26 -3.57
C CYS A 301 -19.32 11.49 -4.95
N PRO A 302 -18.36 12.43 -5.09
CA PRO A 302 -17.85 12.88 -6.38
C PRO A 302 -17.32 11.81 -7.35
N LYS A 303 -16.62 10.77 -6.86
CA LYS A 303 -16.12 9.69 -7.73
C LYS A 303 -17.25 8.80 -8.24
N VAL A 304 -18.26 8.57 -7.41
CA VAL A 304 -19.45 7.79 -7.73
C VAL A 304 -20.29 8.52 -8.75
N LEU A 305 -20.51 9.82 -8.55
CA LEU A 305 -21.17 10.70 -9.51
C LEU A 305 -20.46 10.71 -10.87
N ASN A 306 -19.12 10.77 -10.88
CA ASN A 306 -18.33 10.64 -12.11
C ASN A 306 -18.43 9.24 -12.75
N ARG A 307 -18.59 8.17 -11.95
CA ARG A 307 -18.82 6.80 -12.44
C ARG A 307 -20.23 6.65 -13.04
N PHE A 308 -21.24 7.23 -12.41
CA PHE A 308 -22.62 7.33 -12.90
C PHE A 308 -22.71 8.11 -14.22
N ARG A 309 -22.08 9.30 -14.30
CA ARG A 309 -22.05 10.12 -15.53
C ARG A 309 -21.50 9.36 -16.74
N LYS A 310 -20.53 8.46 -16.54
CA LYS A 310 -20.03 7.55 -17.60
C LYS A 310 -21.05 6.49 -18.02
N GLN A 311 -21.96 6.07 -17.16
CA GLN A 311 -23.07 5.18 -17.52
C GLN A 311 -24.20 5.95 -18.23
N SER A 312 -24.50 7.16 -17.77
CA SER A 312 -25.45 8.07 -18.41
C SER A 312 -25.01 8.43 -19.84
N TRP A 313 -23.72 8.68 -20.08
CA TRP A 313 -23.22 8.96 -21.44
C TRP A 313 -23.46 7.82 -22.44
N LEU A 314 -23.52 6.56 -21.98
CA LEU A 314 -23.70 5.37 -22.81
C LEU A 314 -25.15 5.09 -23.21
N ILE A 315 -26.15 5.77 -22.62
CA ILE A 315 -27.57 5.51 -22.95
C ILE A 315 -27.90 5.72 -24.43
N ARG A 316 -27.09 6.53 -25.13
CA ARG A 316 -27.18 6.80 -26.58
C ARG A 316 -27.16 5.56 -27.48
N TYR A 317 -26.74 4.41 -26.96
CA TYR A 317 -26.65 3.14 -27.68
C TYR A 317 -27.83 2.20 -27.40
N TRP A 318 -28.79 2.62 -26.57
CA TRP A 318 -29.86 1.79 -26.05
C TRP A 318 -31.24 2.41 -26.30
N LEU A 319 -32.20 1.61 -26.75
CA LEU A 319 -33.60 2.02 -26.90
C LEU A 319 -34.46 1.32 -25.84
N PRO A 320 -35.33 2.07 -25.13
CA PRO A 320 -36.31 1.50 -24.24
C PRO A 320 -37.56 1.04 -25.01
N ARG A 321 -38.03 -0.15 -24.69
CA ARG A 321 -39.35 -0.67 -25.03
C ARG A 321 -40.10 -0.90 -23.71
N TRP A 322 -41.07 -0.04 -23.45
CA TRP A 322 -41.93 -0.16 -22.28
C TRP A 322 -42.90 -1.32 -22.46
N SER A 323 -43.13 -2.10 -21.41
CA SER A 323 -44.11 -3.20 -21.41
C SER A 323 -45.33 -2.85 -20.57
N SER A 324 -45.15 -2.72 -19.25
CA SER A 324 -46.17 -2.31 -18.29
C SER A 324 -45.50 -1.95 -16.96
N ASN A 325 -46.18 -1.17 -16.11
CA ASN A 325 -45.65 -0.66 -14.83
C ASN A 325 -44.24 -0.04 -15.03
N GLN A 326 -43.27 -0.31 -14.15
CA GLN A 326 -41.87 0.08 -14.34
C GLN A 326 -40.99 -1.03 -14.94
N LEU A 327 -41.56 -1.87 -15.82
CA LEU A 327 -40.87 -2.95 -16.52
C LEU A 327 -40.55 -2.58 -17.98
N PHE A 328 -39.28 -2.77 -18.36
CA PHE A 328 -38.74 -2.39 -19.67
C PHE A 328 -37.88 -3.50 -20.27
N GLU A 329 -38.01 -3.69 -21.58
CA GLU A 329 -36.98 -4.28 -22.42
C GLU A 329 -36.07 -3.16 -22.94
N ILE A 330 -34.76 -3.30 -22.76
CA ILE A 330 -33.76 -2.34 -23.25
C ILE A 330 -32.88 -3.04 -24.29
N ILE A 331 -32.97 -2.60 -25.54
CA ILE A 331 -32.23 -3.17 -26.68
C ILE A 331 -31.07 -2.30 -27.12
N HIS A 332 -29.98 -2.90 -27.60
CA HIS A 332 -28.88 -2.17 -28.23
C HIS A 332 -29.27 -1.75 -29.66
N ILE A 333 -28.96 -0.51 -30.06
CA ILE A 333 -29.37 0.05 -31.37
C ILE A 333 -28.71 -0.70 -32.54
N SER A 334 -27.44 -1.06 -32.40
CA SER A 334 -26.62 -1.64 -33.48
C SER A 334 -26.06 -3.05 -33.22
N GLN A 335 -26.48 -3.71 -32.14
CA GLN A 335 -26.01 -5.07 -31.81
C GLN A 335 -27.21 -5.99 -31.65
N PHE A 336 -27.38 -6.88 -32.63
CA PHE A 336 -28.49 -7.83 -32.63
C PHE A 336 -28.37 -8.80 -31.44
N GLY A 337 -29.47 -9.02 -30.72
CA GLY A 337 -29.54 -9.91 -29.56
C GLY A 337 -29.03 -9.34 -28.23
N GLU A 338 -28.40 -8.15 -28.19
CA GLU A 338 -28.09 -7.48 -26.93
C GLU A 338 -29.34 -6.80 -26.36
N GLN A 339 -30.06 -7.53 -25.51
CA GLN A 339 -31.28 -7.08 -24.84
C GLN A 339 -31.25 -7.37 -23.34
N PHE A 340 -31.72 -6.42 -22.53
CA PHE A 340 -31.75 -6.53 -21.07
C PHE A 340 -33.10 -6.11 -20.51
N VAL A 341 -33.60 -6.87 -19.53
CA VAL A 341 -34.82 -6.52 -18.79
C VAL A 341 -34.42 -5.61 -17.64
N VAL A 342 -35.18 -4.52 -17.44
CA VAL A 342 -35.06 -3.58 -16.32
C VAL A 342 -36.39 -3.55 -15.58
N ASN A 343 -36.34 -3.65 -14.26
CA ASN A 343 -37.48 -3.45 -13.37
C ASN A 343 -37.08 -2.38 -12.35
N LEU A 344 -37.67 -1.18 -12.44
CA LEU A 344 -37.30 -0.07 -11.57
C LEU A 344 -37.90 -0.19 -10.17
N ASP A 345 -39.10 -0.78 -10.03
CA ASP A 345 -39.74 -1.04 -8.72
C ASP A 345 -38.84 -1.89 -7.80
N LYS A 346 -38.15 -2.87 -8.38
CA LYS A 346 -37.22 -3.77 -7.67
C LYS A 346 -35.76 -3.29 -7.63
N ASN A 347 -35.44 -2.20 -8.33
CA ASN A 347 -34.07 -1.74 -8.58
C ASN A 347 -33.19 -2.79 -9.32
N GLU A 348 -33.78 -3.54 -10.25
CA GLU A 348 -33.15 -4.67 -10.91
C GLU A 348 -32.90 -4.43 -12.41
N CYS A 349 -31.83 -5.05 -12.91
CA CYS A 349 -31.55 -5.16 -14.33
C CYS A 349 -30.84 -6.49 -14.60
N SER A 350 -31.24 -7.21 -15.65
CA SER A 350 -30.68 -8.54 -15.97
C SER A 350 -29.18 -8.52 -16.28
N CYS A 351 -28.59 -7.36 -16.60
CA CYS A 351 -27.13 -7.21 -16.71
C CYS A 351 -26.40 -7.31 -15.35
N ARG A 352 -27.13 -7.35 -14.22
CA ARG A 352 -26.67 -7.44 -12.81
C ARG A 352 -25.73 -6.34 -12.34
N LYS A 353 -25.33 -5.40 -13.19
CA LYS A 353 -24.40 -4.30 -12.83
C LYS A 353 -24.97 -3.38 -11.76
N TRP A 354 -26.27 -3.07 -11.81
CA TRP A 354 -26.94 -2.26 -10.80
C TRP A 354 -26.98 -3.01 -9.46
N LEU A 355 -27.47 -4.25 -9.45
CA LEU A 355 -27.46 -5.17 -8.29
C LEU A 355 -26.08 -5.28 -7.60
N LEU A 356 -25.01 -5.47 -8.39
CA LEU A 356 -23.65 -5.67 -7.88
C LEU A 356 -22.95 -4.40 -7.39
N THR A 357 -23.48 -3.22 -7.71
CA THR A 357 -22.79 -1.95 -7.42
C THR A 357 -23.63 -0.94 -6.68
N VAL A 358 -24.96 -1.08 -6.66
CA VAL A 358 -25.99 -0.07 -6.34
C VAL A 358 -25.75 1.31 -6.97
N ILE A 359 -25.12 1.32 -8.14
CA ILE A 359 -25.06 2.46 -9.06
C ILE A 359 -25.89 2.07 -10.28
N THR A 360 -26.83 2.93 -10.68
CA THR A 360 -27.69 2.69 -11.84
C THR A 360 -26.86 2.36 -13.08
N CYS A 361 -27.18 1.22 -13.71
CA CYS A 361 -26.51 0.80 -14.95
C CYS A 361 -27.07 1.57 -16.15
N THR A 362 -26.36 1.57 -17.28
CA THR A 362 -26.79 2.33 -18.47
C THR A 362 -28.23 1.97 -18.90
N HIS A 363 -28.61 0.68 -18.87
CA HIS A 363 -29.97 0.24 -19.21
C HIS A 363 -31.05 0.80 -18.26
N ALA A 364 -30.76 0.83 -16.95
CA ALA A 364 -31.67 1.42 -15.96
C ALA A 364 -31.81 2.94 -16.16
N ILE A 365 -30.71 3.64 -16.48
CA ILE A 365 -30.76 5.07 -16.80
C ILE A 365 -31.59 5.31 -18.08
N THR A 366 -31.51 4.44 -19.10
CA THR A 366 -32.37 4.52 -20.30
C THR A 366 -33.85 4.40 -19.96
N ALA A 367 -34.25 3.43 -19.12
CA ALA A 367 -35.62 3.28 -18.63
C ALA A 367 -36.10 4.50 -17.81
N MET A 368 -35.29 4.95 -16.85
CA MET A 368 -35.60 6.12 -16.02
C MET A 368 -35.73 7.39 -16.87
N LYS A 369 -34.91 7.53 -17.92
CA LYS A 369 -34.98 8.68 -18.84
C LYS A 369 -36.25 8.70 -19.68
N PHE A 370 -36.79 7.52 -20.06
CA PHE A 370 -38.09 7.39 -20.72
C PHE A 370 -39.24 7.86 -19.82
N LEU A 371 -39.22 7.48 -18.54
CA LEU A 371 -40.21 7.93 -17.54
C LEU A 371 -39.95 9.34 -16.98
N ASN A 372 -38.93 10.04 -17.48
CA ASN A 372 -38.48 11.35 -16.99
C ASN A 372 -38.16 11.40 -15.47
N VAL A 373 -37.67 10.30 -14.91
CA VAL A 373 -37.27 10.18 -13.49
C VAL A 373 -35.77 10.39 -13.33
N ASN A 374 -35.35 11.04 -12.23
CA ASN A 374 -33.94 11.29 -11.95
C ASN A 374 -33.18 10.03 -11.51
N ALA A 375 -32.32 9.50 -12.38
CA ALA A 375 -31.52 8.30 -12.11
C ALA A 375 -30.44 8.47 -11.02
N GLU A 376 -30.12 9.69 -10.57
CA GLU A 376 -29.20 9.93 -9.45
C GLU A 376 -29.85 9.59 -8.09
N ASP A 377 -31.18 9.64 -7.99
CA ASP A 377 -31.91 9.33 -6.73
C ASP A 377 -31.95 7.82 -6.45
N TYR A 378 -31.75 7.01 -7.48
CA TYR A 378 -31.64 5.55 -7.42
C TYR A 378 -30.21 5.02 -7.12
N ILE A 379 -29.25 5.92 -6.87
CA ILE A 379 -27.92 5.54 -6.37
C ILE A 379 -28.02 5.17 -4.88
N GLY A 380 -27.50 4.00 -4.51
CA GLY A 380 -27.63 3.45 -3.17
C GLY A 380 -27.07 4.34 -2.05
N THR A 381 -27.68 4.23 -0.87
CA THR A 381 -27.40 5.03 0.33
C THR A 381 -25.90 5.09 0.67
N TYR A 382 -25.19 3.97 0.57
CA TYR A 382 -23.74 3.88 0.82
C TYR A 382 -22.84 4.81 -0.02
N TYR A 383 -23.37 5.54 -1.00
CA TYR A 383 -22.62 6.53 -1.79
C TYR A 383 -23.03 7.97 -1.52
N ARG A 384 -24.01 8.20 -0.63
CA ARG A 384 -24.52 9.53 -0.31
C ARG A 384 -23.51 10.32 0.51
N LYS A 385 -23.61 11.65 0.42
CA LYS A 385 -22.84 12.58 1.23
C LYS A 385 -23.03 12.31 2.73
N SER A 386 -24.27 12.10 3.17
CA SER A 386 -24.61 11.80 4.57
C SER A 386 -23.83 10.60 5.13
N THR A 387 -23.81 9.47 4.42
CA THR A 387 -23.05 8.28 4.83
C THR A 387 -21.53 8.54 4.86
N TYR A 388 -21.00 9.40 3.99
CA TYR A 388 -19.59 9.84 4.07
C TYR A 388 -19.32 10.71 5.30
N GLU A 389 -20.23 11.62 5.63
CA GLU A 389 -20.12 12.49 6.80
C GLU A 389 -20.20 11.68 8.10
N GLU A 390 -21.11 10.72 8.17
CA GLU A 390 -21.22 9.73 9.25
C GLU A 390 -19.93 8.90 9.38
N THR A 391 -19.43 8.36 8.26
CA THR A 391 -18.15 7.61 8.21
C THR A 391 -17.00 8.41 8.83
N TYR A 392 -16.95 9.73 8.65
CA TYR A 392 -15.87 10.58 9.18
C TYR A 392 -16.31 11.46 10.36
N ASN A 393 -17.41 11.12 11.04
CA ASN A 393 -17.91 11.95 12.13
C ASN A 393 -17.03 11.84 13.39
N SER A 394 -16.70 10.61 13.80
CA SER A 394 -15.86 10.33 14.97
C SER A 394 -14.47 10.96 14.86
N ILE A 395 -13.88 11.30 16.01
CA ILE A 395 -12.57 11.97 16.10
C ILE A 395 -11.50 10.96 16.49
N VAL A 396 -10.38 10.95 15.76
CA VAL A 396 -9.13 10.34 16.21
C VAL A 396 -8.38 11.41 16.99
N TYR A 397 -8.30 11.25 18.31
CA TYR A 397 -7.70 12.24 19.18
C TYR A 397 -6.16 12.20 19.11
N PRO A 398 -5.49 13.37 19.24
CA PRO A 398 -4.04 13.42 19.41
C PRO A 398 -3.63 12.76 20.73
N ILE A 399 -2.42 12.20 20.76
CA ILE A 399 -1.78 11.73 21.98
C ILE A 399 -0.67 12.71 22.40
N ASN A 400 -0.31 12.67 23.67
CA ASN A 400 0.87 13.36 24.19
C ASN A 400 2.17 12.76 23.64
N GLY A 401 3.28 13.49 23.77
CA GLY A 401 4.62 12.97 23.52
C GLY A 401 5.15 12.12 24.68
N GLN A 402 6.16 11.29 24.41
CA GLN A 402 6.81 10.34 25.35
C GLN A 402 7.19 10.91 26.73
N VAL A 403 7.41 12.22 26.84
CA VAL A 403 7.76 12.91 28.09
C VAL A 403 6.59 12.92 29.09
N LEU A 404 5.35 12.89 28.61
CA LEU A 404 4.12 12.99 29.41
C LEU A 404 3.35 11.66 29.51
N TRP A 405 3.90 10.56 29.00
CA TRP A 405 3.27 9.25 29.14
C TRP A 405 3.49 8.70 30.54
N GLU A 406 2.40 8.29 31.18
CA GLU A 406 2.45 7.52 32.41
C GLU A 406 3.26 6.24 32.21
N LYS A 407 4.11 5.91 33.19
CA LYS A 407 4.86 4.66 33.23
C LYS A 407 4.00 3.62 33.90
N ILE A 408 3.52 2.64 33.14
CA ILE A 408 2.63 1.61 33.72
C ILE A 408 3.43 0.46 34.33
N SER A 409 2.89 -0.19 35.35
CA SER A 409 3.57 -1.23 36.16
C SER A 409 3.77 -2.58 35.46
N TYR A 410 3.87 -2.59 34.13
CA TYR A 410 4.14 -3.78 33.33
C TYR A 410 5.65 -4.06 33.25
N PRO A 411 6.09 -5.32 33.13
CA PRO A 411 7.50 -5.64 32.90
C PRO A 411 8.03 -5.04 31.60
N ASP A 412 9.33 -4.70 31.61
CA ASP A 412 10.08 -4.21 30.47
C ASP A 412 10.01 -5.21 29.30
N VAL A 413 9.48 -4.79 28.15
CA VAL A 413 9.38 -5.65 26.97
C VAL A 413 10.65 -5.57 26.11
N LEU A 414 11.29 -6.71 25.91
CA LEU A 414 12.50 -6.85 25.10
C LEU A 414 12.20 -6.99 23.61
N THR A 415 13.21 -6.70 22.81
CA THR A 415 13.12 -6.73 21.34
C THR A 415 12.95 -8.16 20.81
N PRO A 416 12.21 -8.38 19.70
CA PRO A 416 12.07 -9.70 19.10
C PRO A 416 13.42 -10.33 18.73
N LYS A 417 13.51 -11.67 18.81
CA LYS A 417 14.66 -12.43 18.32
C LYS A 417 14.87 -12.11 16.82
N LYS A 418 16.04 -11.54 16.49
CA LYS A 418 16.33 -11.05 15.13
C LYS A 418 16.34 -12.20 14.13
N ARG A 419 15.37 -12.22 13.20
CA ARG A 419 15.30 -13.22 12.13
C ARG A 419 16.29 -12.91 11.00
N THR A 420 17.09 -13.90 10.63
CA THR A 420 18.05 -13.82 9.51
C THR A 420 17.34 -14.06 8.19
N MET A 421 16.81 -13.00 7.57
CA MET A 421 16.19 -13.12 6.23
C MET A 421 17.26 -13.40 5.16
N PRO A 422 17.05 -14.32 4.20
CA PRO A 422 18.05 -14.70 3.19
C PRO A 422 18.49 -13.56 2.23
N SER A 423 17.83 -12.41 2.26
CA SER A 423 18.17 -11.29 1.38
C SER A 423 17.78 -9.93 1.97
N ARG A 424 18.48 -8.87 1.55
CA ARG A 424 18.26 -7.48 2.01
C ARG A 424 16.83 -7.01 1.66
N PRO A 425 16.04 -6.50 2.62
CA PRO A 425 14.69 -6.00 2.35
C PRO A 425 14.66 -4.92 1.26
N LYS A 426 13.84 -5.13 0.23
CA LYS A 426 13.69 -4.19 -0.90
C LYS A 426 12.74 -3.06 -0.51
N GLN A 427 13.13 -1.80 -0.73
CA GLN A 427 12.32 -0.65 -0.32
C GLN A 427 10.97 -0.55 -1.04
N LYS A 428 10.88 -0.92 -2.32
CA LYS A 428 9.61 -1.08 -3.05
C LYS A 428 9.46 -2.51 -3.54
N ARG A 429 8.22 -3.01 -3.64
CA ARG A 429 7.94 -4.25 -4.39
C ARG A 429 8.49 -4.06 -5.80
N ARG A 430 9.12 -5.09 -6.36
CA ARG A 430 9.48 -5.06 -7.79
C ARG A 430 8.16 -4.97 -8.56
N LEU A 431 7.93 -3.86 -9.26
CA LEU A 431 6.91 -3.83 -10.29
C LEU A 431 7.27 -4.91 -11.30
N GLU A 432 6.32 -5.79 -11.51
CA GLU A 432 6.50 -6.95 -12.36
C GLU A 432 6.44 -6.55 -13.84
N SER A 433 7.04 -7.33 -14.74
CA SER A 433 7.23 -6.91 -16.14
C SER A 433 5.93 -6.66 -16.91
N TRP A 434 4.81 -7.19 -16.44
CA TRP A 434 3.46 -7.04 -17.00
C TRP A 434 2.60 -5.98 -16.28
N GLU A 435 3.15 -5.31 -15.26
CA GLU A 435 2.48 -4.24 -14.51
C GLU A 435 2.82 -2.89 -15.15
N LEU A 436 1.79 -2.17 -15.60
CA LEU A 436 1.91 -0.88 -16.25
C LEU A 436 2.64 0.12 -15.34
N LYS A 437 3.67 0.78 -15.87
CA LYS A 437 4.34 1.87 -15.19
C LYS A 437 3.55 3.16 -15.45
N LYS A 438 3.56 4.04 -14.45
CA LYS A 438 2.86 5.34 -14.49
C LYS A 438 3.28 6.28 -15.64
N ASN A 439 4.33 5.92 -16.38
CA ASN A 439 4.93 6.71 -17.46
C ASN A 439 4.84 6.01 -18.84
N ASP A 440 4.14 4.88 -18.97
CA ASP A 440 4.06 4.14 -20.26
C ASP A 440 3.22 4.88 -21.34
N THR A 441 2.58 6.02 -21.00
CA THR A 441 1.98 6.97 -21.96
C THR A 441 2.98 7.94 -22.59
N GLN A 442 4.25 7.93 -22.18
CA GLN A 442 5.32 8.63 -22.89
C GLN A 442 6.27 7.62 -23.52
N LEU A 443 6.28 7.59 -24.86
CA LEU A 443 7.29 6.89 -25.64
C LEU A 443 8.68 7.28 -25.14
N ARG A 444 9.45 6.31 -24.63
CA ARG A 444 10.86 6.53 -24.33
C ARG A 444 11.60 6.77 -25.64
N LYS A 445 11.90 8.05 -25.95
CA LYS A 445 12.89 8.41 -26.97
C LYS A 445 14.17 7.61 -26.71
N GLY A 446 14.55 6.79 -27.69
CA GLY A 446 15.83 6.10 -27.79
C GLY A 446 16.33 5.36 -26.54
N VAL A 447 16.25 4.03 -26.53
CA VAL A 447 17.26 3.25 -25.80
C VAL A 447 18.55 3.37 -26.62
N SER A 448 19.32 4.43 -26.37
CA SER A 448 20.69 4.54 -26.87
C SER A 448 21.48 3.35 -26.34
N LYS A 449 21.72 2.35 -27.20
CA LYS A 449 22.60 1.22 -26.87
C LYS A 449 23.94 1.84 -26.47
N LYS A 450 24.35 1.68 -25.21
CA LYS A 450 25.62 2.24 -24.75
C LYS A 450 26.78 1.45 -25.37
N ALA A 451 27.67 2.15 -26.05
CA ALA A 451 28.94 1.61 -26.51
C ALA A 451 29.79 1.12 -25.33
N CYS A 452 30.51 0.02 -25.52
CA CYS A 452 31.48 -0.45 -24.56
C CYS A 452 32.61 0.58 -24.38
N ALA A 453 32.91 0.99 -23.15
CA ALA A 453 33.95 1.98 -22.89
C ALA A 453 35.40 1.53 -23.17
N VAL A 454 35.59 0.29 -23.66
CA VAL A 454 36.89 -0.27 -24.05
C VAL A 454 36.99 -0.32 -25.58
N CYS A 455 36.18 -1.16 -26.23
CA CYS A 455 36.23 -1.36 -27.68
C CYS A 455 35.23 -0.53 -28.51
N LYS A 456 34.44 0.34 -27.86
CA LYS A 456 33.36 1.18 -28.44
C LYS A 456 32.25 0.45 -29.21
N GLN A 457 32.24 -0.88 -29.27
CA GLN A 457 31.17 -1.66 -29.88
C GLN A 457 29.88 -1.68 -29.03
N LEU A 458 28.74 -1.87 -29.70
CA LEU A 458 27.41 -1.96 -29.08
C LEU A 458 27.10 -3.40 -28.67
N GLY A 459 26.38 -3.59 -27.56
CA GLY A 459 25.83 -4.90 -27.14
C GLY A 459 26.44 -5.49 -25.86
N HIS A 460 27.57 -4.97 -25.39
CA HIS A 460 28.20 -5.39 -24.13
C HIS A 460 28.78 -4.18 -23.37
N ASN A 461 29.22 -4.38 -22.12
CA ASN A 461 29.79 -3.32 -21.28
C ASN A 461 31.26 -3.61 -20.90
N LYS A 462 31.96 -2.62 -20.32
CA LYS A 462 33.40 -2.73 -19.94
C LYS A 462 33.76 -3.98 -19.13
N ARG A 463 32.85 -4.53 -18.31
CA ARG A 463 33.11 -5.74 -17.50
C ARG A 463 33.03 -7.03 -18.30
N SER A 464 32.28 -7.04 -19.40
CA SER A 464 32.04 -8.17 -20.29
C SER A 464 32.61 -7.90 -21.69
N CYS A 465 33.74 -7.17 -21.76
CA CYS A 465 34.41 -6.86 -23.02
C CYS A 465 35.43 -7.96 -23.33
N PRO A 466 35.37 -8.62 -24.51
CA PRO A 466 36.34 -9.66 -24.89
C PRO A 466 37.79 -9.15 -24.94
N GLN A 467 37.99 -7.88 -25.27
CA GLN A 467 39.31 -7.23 -25.34
C GLN A 467 39.83 -6.72 -23.98
N ARG A 468 39.24 -7.16 -22.87
CA ARG A 468 39.74 -6.81 -21.54
C ARG A 468 40.88 -7.75 -21.16
N LEU A 469 42.12 -7.32 -21.43
CA LEU A 469 43.33 -7.99 -20.95
C LEU A 469 43.22 -8.29 -19.45
N SER A 470 43.39 -9.57 -19.11
CA SER A 470 43.52 -10.06 -17.74
C SER A 470 44.92 -9.72 -17.23
N THR A 471 45.01 -9.08 -16.07
CA THR A 471 46.28 -8.89 -15.34
C THR A 471 46.67 -10.21 -14.68
N SER A 472 47.17 -11.13 -15.50
CA SER A 472 47.68 -12.44 -15.11
C SER A 472 48.53 -12.98 -16.27
N ASP A 473 49.67 -12.34 -16.52
CA ASP A 473 50.82 -12.86 -17.27
C ASP A 473 51.91 -11.77 -17.30
N LEU A 474 52.90 -11.88 -16.41
CA LEU A 474 54.32 -11.50 -16.55
C LEU A 474 55.04 -11.94 -15.23
N PRO A 475 56.32 -12.35 -15.25
CA PRO A 475 56.88 -13.26 -14.24
C PRO A 475 57.46 -12.59 -13.00
N ALA A 476 57.86 -13.41 -12.02
CA ALA A 476 58.39 -12.98 -10.74
C ALA A 476 59.92 -12.85 -10.70
N ASP A 477 60.35 -11.83 -9.93
CA ASP A 477 61.53 -11.75 -9.06
C ASP A 477 62.96 -11.72 -9.67
N GLN A 478 63.61 -10.56 -9.52
CA GLN A 478 65.04 -10.43 -9.18
C GLN A 478 65.27 -9.18 -8.31
N THR A 479 65.86 -9.36 -7.13
CA THR A 479 66.62 -8.37 -6.33
C THR A 479 68.09 -8.85 -6.26
N PRO A 480 69.10 -8.09 -5.73
CA PRO A 480 69.10 -6.74 -5.13
C PRO A 480 70.23 -5.80 -5.63
N ALA A 481 70.27 -4.54 -5.16
CA ALA A 481 71.51 -3.77 -4.92
C ALA A 481 71.24 -2.54 -4.02
N GLU A 482 72.24 -2.11 -3.23
CA GLU A 482 72.15 -1.00 -2.27
C GLU A 482 72.60 0.37 -2.86
N GLN A 483 72.00 1.45 -2.34
CA GLN A 483 72.56 2.77 -1.95
C GLN A 483 73.67 3.47 -2.81
N PRO A 484 73.62 4.82 -2.98
CA PRO A 484 73.71 5.74 -1.85
C PRO A 484 72.81 7.00 -1.84
N ILE A 485 72.91 7.69 -0.71
CA ILE A 485 72.22 8.92 -0.29
C ILE A 485 72.92 10.14 -0.89
N GLU A 486 72.14 11.12 -1.39
CA GLU A 486 72.57 12.53 -1.43
C GLU A 486 71.50 13.45 -0.83
N GLN A 487 71.96 14.59 -0.29
CA GLN A 487 71.22 15.50 0.58
C GLN A 487 70.58 16.70 -0.17
N PRO A 488 69.64 17.44 0.45
CA PRO A 488 68.85 18.45 -0.24
C PRO A 488 69.61 19.76 -0.49
N ILE A 489 69.24 20.46 -1.57
CA ILE A 489 69.69 21.82 -1.88
C ILE A 489 68.52 22.78 -1.65
N ASP A 490 68.73 23.79 -0.81
CA ASP A 490 67.75 24.84 -0.47
C ASP A 490 67.77 26.01 -1.49
N PRO A 491 66.75 26.88 -1.54
CA PRO A 491 66.45 27.72 -2.71
C PRO A 491 66.96 29.17 -2.60
N THR A 492 66.93 29.91 -3.72
CA THR A 492 66.55 31.36 -3.84
C THR A 492 66.76 31.83 -5.31
N PRO A 493 66.37 33.05 -5.73
CA PRO A 493 65.04 33.66 -5.57
C PRO A 493 64.53 34.35 -6.86
N GLN A 494 63.22 34.43 -7.13
CA GLN A 494 62.69 35.50 -8.01
C GLN A 494 61.37 36.12 -7.52
N VAL A 495 61.53 37.33 -7.00
CA VAL A 495 60.71 38.56 -7.17
C VAL A 495 59.20 38.50 -6.93
N THR A 496 58.81 39.19 -5.86
CA THR A 496 57.45 39.61 -5.48
C THR A 496 56.90 40.76 -6.32
N VAL A 497 55.59 40.74 -6.60
CA VAL A 497 54.76 41.93 -6.90
C VAL A 497 53.46 41.83 -6.05
N PRO A 498 52.91 42.93 -5.49
CA PRO A 498 51.97 42.84 -4.36
C PRO A 498 50.50 42.56 -4.75
N PRO A 499 49.66 42.09 -3.80
CA PRO A 499 48.22 41.93 -4.01
C PRO A 499 47.48 43.27 -3.82
N ALA A 500 46.51 43.55 -4.69
CA ALA A 500 45.59 44.67 -4.55
C ALA A 500 44.37 44.30 -3.69
N GLU A 501 43.99 45.27 -2.85
CA GLU A 501 43.02 45.25 -1.76
C GLU A 501 41.62 44.69 -2.08
N GLN A 502 41.01 44.06 -1.05
CA GLN A 502 39.55 43.94 -0.94
C GLN A 502 39.00 45.19 -0.23
N PRO A 503 37.88 45.79 -0.69
CA PRO A 503 37.12 46.69 0.16
C PRO A 503 36.40 45.89 1.23
N THR A 504 36.80 46.09 2.48
CA THR A 504 35.90 45.91 3.63
C THR A 504 34.83 46.98 3.59
N ASP A 505 33.60 46.63 3.98
CA ASP A 505 32.92 47.48 4.95
C ASP A 505 31.97 46.69 5.85
N GLN A 506 31.87 47.15 7.10
CA GLN A 506 31.09 46.57 8.19
C GLN A 506 29.92 47.52 8.56
N PRO A 507 28.97 47.10 9.42
CA PRO A 507 27.75 47.86 9.68
C PRO A 507 27.88 48.90 10.81
N ALA A 508 27.03 49.94 10.73
CA ALA A 508 26.59 50.83 11.81
C ALA A 508 25.16 51.30 11.43
N GLU A 509 24.11 51.07 12.23
CA GLU A 509 23.72 51.80 13.47
C GLU A 509 23.16 53.21 13.21
N GLU A 510 21.83 53.33 13.24
CA GLU A 510 21.04 54.21 14.13
C GLU A 510 19.57 53.73 14.18
#